data_AF-X1RHV1-F1
#
_entry.id   AF-X1RHV1-F1
#
_cell.length_a   1.000
_cell.length_b   1.000
_cell.length_c   1.000
_cell.angle_alpha   90.00
_cell.angle_beta   90.00
_cell.angle_gamma   90.00
#
_symmetry.space_group_name_H-M   'P 1'
#
loop_
_entity.id
_entity.type
_entity.pdbx_description
1 polymer ?
#
loop_
_entity_poly.entity_id
_entity_poly.type
_entity_poly.pdbx_seq_one_letter_code
_entity_poly.pdbx_strand_id
1 'polypeptide(L)'
;PGILKGIDEDRLERLRLAAAIMHLWGTNRASPWLPDDFETGIHLQRDTAARMLVFHASHLRNMKQYKEVGVKTVEVLGVDDANTCPVCKKITGKKYRINKVPEFPNPDCTCEIGCRCTTVAGDF
;
A
#
# COMPACT_ATOMS: atom_id res chain seq x y z
N PRO A 1 7.13 4.44 -0.35
CA PRO A 1 7.08 2.96 -0.26
C PRO A 1 8.00 2.34 -1.31
N GLY A 2 8.62 1.20 -1.01
CA GLY A 2 9.58 0.53 -1.91
C GLY A 2 9.00 0.18 -3.28
N ILE A 3 7.70 -0.15 -3.35
CA ILE A 3 6.99 -0.47 -4.60
C ILE A 3 6.98 0.68 -5.62
N LEU A 4 7.24 1.93 -5.18
CA LEU A 4 7.26 3.12 -6.04
C LEU A 4 8.68 3.66 -6.27
N LYS A 5 9.73 2.94 -5.86
CA LYS A 5 11.13 3.41 -5.94
C LYS A 5 11.60 3.73 -7.37
N GLY A 6 10.99 3.12 -8.39
CA GLY A 6 11.33 3.37 -9.80
C GLY A 6 10.68 4.61 -10.42
N ILE A 7 9.80 5.31 -9.69
CA ILE A 7 9.15 6.53 -10.19
C ILE A 7 10.11 7.70 -10.00
N ASP A 8 10.32 8.47 -11.07
CA ASP A 8 11.05 9.74 -11.05
C ASP A 8 10.45 10.74 -10.03
N GLU A 9 11.29 11.57 -9.39
CA GLU A 9 10.84 12.39 -8.25
C GLU A 9 9.76 13.40 -8.64
N ASP A 10 9.88 14.08 -9.78
CA ASP A 10 8.88 15.05 -10.25
C ASP A 10 7.52 14.37 -10.51
N ARG A 11 7.56 13.14 -11.04
CA ARG A 11 6.35 12.32 -11.24
C ARG A 11 5.77 11.88 -9.90
N LEU A 12 6.63 11.48 -8.96
CA LEU A 12 6.23 11.04 -7.64
C LEU A 12 5.58 12.18 -6.84
N GLU A 13 6.07 13.42 -6.94
CA GLU A 13 5.45 14.59 -6.33
C GLU A 13 4.02 14.85 -6.84
N ARG A 14 3.82 14.83 -8.18
CA ARG A 14 2.49 14.95 -8.78
C ARG A 14 1.56 13.83 -8.33
N LEU A 15 2.09 12.61 -8.27
CA LEU A 15 1.33 11.45 -7.80
C LEU A 15 0.93 11.58 -6.32
N ARG A 16 1.80 12.14 -5.46
CA ARG A 16 1.48 12.43 -4.05
C ARG A 16 0.33 13.43 -3.92
N LEU A 17 0.33 14.51 -4.71
CA LEU A 17 -0.75 15.49 -4.72
C LEU A 17 -2.08 14.84 -5.15
N ALA A 18 -2.08 14.09 -6.26
CA ALA A 18 -3.27 13.41 -6.74
C ALA A 18 -3.77 12.33 -5.76
N ALA A 19 -2.87 11.59 -5.12
CA ALA A 19 -3.22 10.61 -4.08
C ALA A 19 -3.84 11.28 -2.83
N ALA A 20 -3.35 12.46 -2.44
CA ALA A 20 -3.91 13.22 -1.32
C ALA A 20 -5.34 13.68 -1.62
N ILE A 21 -5.59 14.23 -2.80
CA ILE A 21 -6.94 14.66 -3.23
C ILE A 21 -7.88 13.45 -3.34
N MET A 22 -7.41 12.36 -3.97
CA MET A 22 -8.14 11.09 -4.05
C MET A 22 -8.59 10.60 -2.67
N HIS A 23 -7.69 10.63 -1.68
CA HIS A 23 -7.98 10.22 -0.31
C HIS A 23 -9.00 11.15 0.37
N LEU A 24 -8.81 12.47 0.26
CA LEU A 24 -9.70 13.48 0.85
C LEU A 24 -11.13 13.39 0.30
N TRP A 25 -11.30 13.12 -0.99
CA TRP A 25 -12.61 12.99 -1.64
C TRP A 25 -13.22 11.59 -1.51
N GLY A 26 -12.56 10.65 -0.85
CA GLY A 26 -13.09 9.29 -0.66
C GLY A 26 -13.26 8.52 -1.98
N THR A 27 -12.44 8.81 -2.98
CA THR A 27 -12.48 8.11 -4.28
C THR A 27 -11.30 7.16 -4.42
N ASN A 28 -11.35 6.28 -5.42
CA ASN A 28 -10.27 5.35 -5.74
C ASN A 28 -9.58 5.65 -7.09
N ARG A 29 -9.80 6.85 -7.65
CA ARG A 29 -9.22 7.27 -8.93
C ARG A 29 -8.48 8.59 -8.74
N ALA A 30 -7.18 8.62 -9.01
CA ALA A 30 -6.36 9.81 -8.99
C ALA A 30 -6.30 10.52 -10.35
N SER A 31 -6.67 9.80 -11.42
CA SER A 31 -6.63 10.26 -12.81
C SER A 31 -7.23 11.65 -13.05
N PRO A 32 -8.37 12.06 -12.44
CA PRO A 32 -8.92 13.40 -12.66
C PRO A 32 -8.01 14.56 -12.25
N TRP A 33 -6.97 14.30 -11.45
CA TRP A 33 -6.02 15.29 -10.96
C TRP A 33 -4.60 15.08 -11.50
N LEU A 34 -4.45 14.24 -12.51
CA LEU A 34 -3.20 13.99 -13.22
C LEU A 34 -3.34 14.40 -14.68
N PRO A 35 -2.24 14.75 -15.36
CA PRO A 35 -2.23 14.87 -16.81
C PRO A 35 -2.74 13.58 -17.49
N ASP A 36 -3.42 13.74 -18.63
CA ASP A 36 -3.99 12.61 -19.38
C ASP A 36 -2.91 11.63 -19.86
N ASP A 37 -1.72 12.14 -20.16
CA ASP A 37 -0.51 11.42 -20.58
C ASP A 37 0.41 11.00 -19.42
N PHE A 38 -0.06 11.11 -18.18
CA PHE A 38 0.76 10.76 -17.01
C PHE A 38 1.08 9.26 -16.96
N GLU A 39 2.37 8.94 -17.09
CA GLU A 39 2.91 7.59 -16.91
C GLU A 39 3.79 7.50 -15.65
N THR A 40 3.61 6.43 -14.89
CA THR A 40 4.38 6.19 -13.66
C THR A 40 5.83 5.79 -13.93
N GLY A 41 6.13 5.22 -15.11
CA GLY A 41 7.45 4.65 -15.43
C GLY A 41 7.73 3.29 -14.76
N ILE A 42 6.72 2.69 -14.13
CA ILE A 42 6.80 1.34 -13.53
C ILE A 42 5.60 0.48 -13.97
N HIS A 43 5.51 -0.76 -13.50
CA HIS A 43 4.42 -1.68 -13.88
C HIS A 43 3.02 -1.26 -13.39
N LEU A 44 2.94 -0.31 -12.45
CA LEU A 44 1.67 0.15 -11.89
C LEU A 44 1.09 1.33 -12.68
N GLN A 45 -0.19 1.23 -13.02
CA GLN A 45 -0.94 2.34 -13.62
C GLN A 45 -1.15 3.50 -12.63
N ARG A 46 -1.39 4.71 -13.15
CA ARG A 46 -1.48 5.96 -12.36
C ARG A 46 -2.40 5.89 -11.14
N ASP A 47 -3.62 5.36 -11.30
CA ASP A 47 -4.56 5.22 -10.19
C ASP A 47 -4.07 4.21 -9.15
N THR A 48 -3.53 3.08 -9.60
CA THR A 48 -3.00 2.05 -8.70
C THR A 48 -1.79 2.57 -7.92
N ALA A 49 -0.86 3.25 -8.59
CA ALA A 49 0.30 3.84 -7.95
C ALA A 49 -0.09 4.90 -6.90
N ALA A 50 -1.10 5.73 -7.20
CA ALA A 50 -1.66 6.67 -6.22
C ALA A 50 -2.28 5.94 -5.01
N ARG A 51 -3.05 4.87 -5.23
CA ARG A 51 -3.58 4.04 -4.12
C ARG A 51 -2.46 3.43 -3.27
N MET A 52 -1.33 3.01 -3.86
CA MET A 52 -0.19 2.48 -3.10
C MET A 52 0.37 3.48 -2.08
N LEU A 53 0.37 4.79 -2.38
CA LEU A 53 0.77 5.83 -1.42
C LEU A 53 -0.17 5.85 -0.21
N VAL A 54 -1.49 5.83 -0.45
CA VAL A 54 -2.52 5.84 0.61
C VAL A 54 -2.47 4.57 1.45
N PHE A 55 -2.28 3.41 0.82
CA PHE A 55 -2.14 2.14 1.52
C PHE A 55 -0.89 2.12 2.40
N HIS A 56 0.22 2.67 1.91
CA HIS A 56 1.44 2.78 2.70
C HIS A 56 1.26 3.69 3.92
N ALA A 57 0.65 4.87 3.73
CA ALA A 57 0.34 5.78 4.82
C ALA A 57 -0.57 5.12 5.87
N SER A 58 -1.57 4.35 5.43
CA SER A 58 -2.46 3.60 6.32
C SER A 58 -1.72 2.51 7.11
N HIS A 59 -0.82 1.78 6.45
CA HIS A 59 0.04 0.79 7.12
C HIS A 59 0.92 1.44 8.19
N LEU A 60 1.61 2.54 7.86
CA LEU A 60 2.46 3.27 8.82
C LEU A 60 1.66 3.76 10.03
N ARG A 61 0.46 4.32 9.79
CA ARG A 61 -0.45 4.76 10.85
C ARG A 61 -0.86 3.61 11.76
N ASN A 62 -1.32 2.49 11.18
CA ASN A 62 -1.74 1.32 11.96
C ASN A 62 -0.58 0.76 12.80
N MET A 63 0.62 0.64 12.22
CA MET A 63 1.81 0.19 12.95
C MET A 63 2.20 1.11 14.09
N LYS A 64 2.09 2.44 13.89
CA LYS A 64 2.32 3.42 14.95
C LYS A 64 1.32 3.25 16.10
N GLN A 65 0.02 3.20 15.78
CA GLN A 65 -1.04 3.03 16.78
C GLN A 65 -0.89 1.72 17.57
N TYR A 66 -0.61 0.61 16.90
CA TYR A 66 -0.38 -0.67 17.55
C TYR A 66 0.81 -0.63 18.51
N LYS A 67 1.90 0.04 18.15
CA LYS A 67 3.05 0.23 19.04
C LYS A 67 2.69 1.08 20.26
N GLU A 68 1.92 2.15 20.07
CA GLU A 68 1.49 3.06 21.14
C GLU A 68 0.63 2.35 22.19
N VAL A 69 -0.25 1.44 21.77
CA VAL A 69 -1.12 0.66 22.70
C VAL A 69 -0.50 -0.68 23.15
N GLY A 70 0.78 -0.91 22.84
CA GLY A 70 1.54 -2.03 23.38
C GLY A 70 1.39 -3.38 22.66
N VAL A 71 0.75 -3.43 21.49
CA VAL A 71 0.62 -4.65 20.66
C VAL A 71 2.01 -5.21 20.35
N LYS A 72 2.22 -6.50 20.62
CA LYS A 72 3.51 -7.17 20.40
C LYS A 72 3.55 -7.96 19.09
N THR A 73 2.41 -8.48 18.68
CA THR A 73 2.26 -9.35 17.51
C THR A 73 1.08 -8.92 16.66
N VAL A 74 1.24 -9.05 15.35
CA VAL A 74 0.18 -8.82 14.38
C VAL A 74 0.11 -10.00 13.42
N GLU A 75 -1.07 -10.21 12.85
CA GLU A 75 -1.29 -11.13 11.74
C GLU A 75 -1.52 -10.34 10.46
N VAL A 76 -0.97 -10.82 9.35
CA VAL A 76 -1.24 -10.24 8.03
C VAL A 76 -2.53 -10.82 7.49
N LEU A 77 -3.54 -9.97 7.28
CA LEU A 77 -4.73 -10.31 6.54
C LEU A 77 -4.54 -9.91 5.08
N GLY A 78 -4.95 -10.78 4.17
CA GLY A 78 -5.01 -10.50 2.74
C GLY A 78 -6.22 -11.18 2.13
N VAL A 79 -6.50 -10.81 0.89
CA VAL A 79 -7.51 -11.49 0.06
C VAL A 79 -6.85 -12.68 -0.63
N ASP A 80 -7.57 -13.79 -0.80
CA ASP A 80 -7.15 -14.91 -1.64
C ASP A 80 -8.15 -15.07 -2.80
N ASP A 81 -7.89 -14.34 -3.87
CA ASP A 81 -8.67 -14.38 -5.11
C ASP A 81 -7.76 -14.36 -6.35
N ALA A 82 -8.38 -14.31 -7.54
CA ALA A 82 -7.68 -14.26 -8.82
C ALA A 82 -6.71 -13.06 -8.98
N ASN A 83 -6.89 -11.99 -8.20
CA ASN A 83 -6.06 -10.79 -8.25
C ASN A 83 -4.95 -10.79 -7.18
N THR A 84 -4.70 -11.94 -6.54
CA THR A 84 -3.73 -12.05 -5.44
C THR A 84 -2.40 -12.60 -5.96
N CYS A 85 -1.34 -11.80 -5.90
CA CYS A 85 -0.02 -12.22 -6.35
C CYS A 85 0.64 -13.25 -5.40
N PRO A 86 1.63 -14.03 -5.88
CA PRO A 86 2.32 -15.02 -5.06
C PRO A 86 2.97 -14.44 -3.79
N VAL A 87 3.45 -13.20 -3.84
CA VAL A 87 4.05 -12.51 -2.69
C VAL A 87 2.99 -12.30 -1.60
N CYS A 88 1.82 -11.78 -1.96
CA CYS A 88 0.69 -11.60 -1.05
C CYS A 88 0.23 -12.95 -0.47
N LYS A 89 0.07 -14.00 -1.30
CA LYS A 89 -0.31 -15.34 -0.83
C LYS A 89 0.66 -15.89 0.21
N LYS A 90 1.96 -15.69 0.01
CA LYS A 90 3.02 -16.18 0.91
C LYS A 90 3.00 -15.50 2.28
N ILE A 91 2.45 -14.28 2.39
CA ILE A 91 2.46 -13.51 3.64
C ILE A 91 1.11 -13.51 4.37
N THR A 92 -0.01 -13.72 3.67
CA THR A 92 -1.34 -13.82 4.28
C THR A 92 -1.37 -14.92 5.35
N GLY A 93 -2.01 -14.64 6.48
CA GLY A 93 -2.11 -15.52 7.65
C GLY A 93 -0.83 -15.62 8.49
N LYS A 94 0.29 -15.01 8.07
CA LYS A 94 1.52 -15.03 8.86
C LYS A 94 1.45 -14.06 10.02
N LYS A 95 1.92 -14.53 11.17
CA LYS A 95 2.12 -13.73 12.39
C LYS A 95 3.54 -13.18 12.44
N TYR A 96 3.66 -11.91 12.82
CA TYR A 96 4.93 -11.21 12.98
C TYR A 96 4.98 -10.54 14.34
N ARG A 97 6.18 -10.47 14.92
CA ARG A 97 6.45 -9.43 15.92
C ARG A 97 6.27 -8.08 15.26
N ILE A 98 5.68 -7.12 15.98
CA ILE A 98 5.33 -5.79 15.42
C ILE A 98 6.51 -5.04 14.80
N ASN A 99 7.74 -5.29 15.28
CA ASN A 99 8.97 -4.68 14.76
C ASN A 99 9.61 -5.46 13.59
N LYS A 100 8.95 -6.53 13.11
CA LYS A 100 9.42 -7.41 12.04
C LYS A 100 8.37 -7.58 10.93
N VAL A 101 7.30 -6.78 10.96
CA VAL A 101 6.29 -6.74 9.91
C VAL A 101 6.95 -6.23 8.62
N PRO A 102 6.73 -6.86 7.46
CA PRO A 102 7.22 -6.34 6.19
C PRO A 102 6.56 -5.00 5.84
N GLU A 103 7.19 -4.22 4.96
CA GLU A 103 6.56 -3.02 4.42
C GLU A 103 5.29 -3.38 3.64
N PHE A 104 4.22 -2.60 3.83
CA PHE A 104 3.07 -2.58 2.93
C PHE A 104 2.89 -1.22 2.23
N PRO A 105 2.53 -1.21 0.94
CA PRO A 105 2.53 -2.34 -0.01
C PRO A 105 3.89 -3.02 -0.11
N ASN A 106 3.91 -4.35 -0.28
CA ASN A 106 5.16 -5.08 -0.41
C ASN A 106 5.89 -4.60 -1.69
N PRO A 107 7.21 -4.31 -1.63
CA PRO A 107 7.98 -3.86 -2.79
C PRO A 107 7.88 -4.78 -4.02
N ASP A 108 7.73 -6.08 -3.79
CA ASP A 108 7.68 -7.11 -4.84
C ASP A 108 6.22 -7.46 -5.24
N CYS A 109 5.24 -6.66 -4.83
CA CYS A 109 3.84 -6.89 -5.15
C CYS A 109 3.54 -6.60 -6.63
N THR A 110 2.88 -7.55 -7.29
CA THR A 110 2.47 -7.43 -8.70
C THR A 110 0.95 -7.27 -8.88
N CYS A 111 0.20 -7.05 -7.81
CA CYS A 111 -1.25 -6.84 -7.90
C CYS A 111 -1.58 -5.52 -8.62
N GLU A 112 -2.15 -5.60 -9.82
CA GLU A 112 -2.48 -4.43 -10.66
C GLU A 112 -3.56 -3.52 -10.07
N ILE A 113 -4.41 -4.07 -9.19
CA ILE A 113 -5.52 -3.32 -8.57
C ILE A 113 -5.12 -2.58 -7.28
N GLY A 114 -3.93 -2.84 -6.74
CA GLY A 114 -3.47 -2.23 -5.50
C GLY A 114 -3.19 -3.23 -4.38
N CYS A 115 -2.58 -2.74 -3.30
CA CYS A 115 -2.37 -3.53 -2.09
C CYS A 115 -3.69 -3.81 -1.39
N ARG A 116 -3.95 -5.07 -1.09
CA ARG A 116 -5.13 -5.53 -0.33
C ARG A 116 -4.75 -6.31 0.93
N CYS A 117 -3.48 -6.21 1.32
CA CYS A 117 -3.00 -6.71 2.60
C CYS A 117 -3.13 -5.62 3.67
N THR A 118 -3.49 -6.03 4.88
CA THR A 118 -3.44 -5.22 6.09
C THR A 118 -2.91 -6.07 7.24
N THR A 119 -2.68 -5.44 8.38
CA THR A 119 -2.34 -6.11 9.63
C THR A 119 -3.48 -5.97 10.61
N VAL A 120 -3.72 -7.00 11.41
CA VAL A 120 -4.58 -6.92 12.59
C VAL A 120 -3.77 -7.29 13.83
N ALA A 121 -4.09 -6.67 14.97
CA ALA A 121 -3.50 -7.06 16.24
C ALA A 121 -3.82 -8.53 16.51
N GLY A 122 -2.80 -9.32 16.87
CA GLY A 122 -3.01 -10.69 17.35
C GLY A 122 -3.47 -10.68 18.80
N ASP A 123 -4.14 -11.76 19.21
CA ASP A 123 -4.63 -11.93 20.59
C ASP A 123 -3.49 -11.80 21.62
N PHE A 124 -3.83 -11.16 22.74
CA PHE A 124 -2.98 -10.86 23.89
C PHE A 124 -2.69 -12.09 24.76
#